data_AF-A0A838D2L3-F1
#
_entry.id   AF-A0A838D2L3-F1
#
_cell.length_a   1.000
_cell.length_b   1.000
_cell.length_c   1.000
_cell.angle_alpha   90.00
_cell.angle_beta   90.00
_cell.angle_gamma   90.00
#
_symmetry.space_group_name_H-M   'P 1'
#
loop_
_entity.id
_entity.type
_entity.pdbx_description
1 polymer ?
#
loop_
_entity_poly.entity_id
_entity_poly.type
_entity_poly.pdbx_seq_one_letter_code
_entity_poly.pdbx_strand_id
1 'polypeptide(L)' 'MPGLGTSFGRGGATTFQQDLQNSDCILIMGSNMAEQHPVGFQWVIEAKERGAKVIHVD' A
#
# COMPACT_ATOMS: atom_id res chain seq x y z
N MET A 1 12.74 3.47 9.69
CA MET A 1 11.33 3.86 9.91
C MET A 1 11.15 4.46 11.29
N PRO A 2 11.42 5.77 11.49
CA PRO A 2 10.90 6.47 12.66
C PRO A 2 9.36 6.53 12.55
N GLY A 3 8.63 6.26 13.63
CA GLY A 3 7.16 6.24 13.62
C GLY A 3 6.59 4.89 14.05
N LEU A 4 6.62 3.87 13.19
CA LEU A 4 5.99 2.57 13.46
C LEU A 4 6.48 1.91 14.76
N GLY A 5 7.79 1.97 15.05
CA GLY A 5 8.34 1.42 16.30
C GLY A 5 7.78 2.11 17.55
N THR A 6 7.59 3.43 17.49
CA THR A 6 7.02 4.22 18.60
C THR A 6 5.52 3.97 18.75
N SER A 7 4.78 3.86 17.64
CA SER A 7 3.31 3.73 17.67
C SER A 7 2.82 2.28 17.88
N PHE A 8 3.55 1.29 17.36
CA PHE A 8 3.10 -0.11 17.28
C PHE A 8 4.11 -1.13 17.84
N GLY A 9 5.24 -0.67 18.39
CA GLY A 9 6.26 -1.52 19.02
C GLY A 9 7.14 -2.32 18.04
N ARG A 10 6.93 -2.21 16.72
CA ARG A 10 7.73 -2.87 15.66
C ARG A 10 7.91 -1.95 14.45
N GLY A 11 9.03 -2.10 13.74
CA GLY A 11 9.39 -1.27 12.58
C GLY A 11 9.08 -1.85 11.20
N GLY A 12 8.56 -3.08 11.13
CA GLY A 12 8.19 -3.74 9.87
C GLY A 12 6.84 -3.27 9.33
N ALA A 13 6.55 -3.59 8.07
CA ALA A 13 5.23 -3.40 7.50
C ALA A 13 4.17 -4.18 8.29
N THR A 14 2.98 -3.62 8.45
CA THR A 14 1.90 -4.21 9.25
C THR A 14 1.14 -5.31 8.52
N THR A 15 1.18 -5.31 7.18
CA THR A 15 0.59 -6.31 6.28
C THR A 15 1.58 -6.71 5.18
N PHE A 16 1.17 -7.58 4.27
CA PHE A 16 1.96 -8.05 3.12
C PHE A 16 1.34 -7.55 1.80
N GLN A 17 2.11 -7.51 0.71
CA GLN A 17 1.70 -6.83 -0.53
C GLN A 17 0.40 -7.39 -1.14
N GLN A 18 0.21 -8.71 -1.11
CA GLN A 18 -0.99 -9.35 -1.64
C GLN A 18 -2.27 -8.93 -0.91
N ASP A 19 -2.17 -8.47 0.34
CA ASP A 19 -3.33 -8.05 1.13
C ASP A 19 -3.97 -6.75 0.60
N LEU A 20 -3.24 -5.97 -0.20
CA LEU A 20 -3.76 -4.73 -0.79
C LEU A 20 -5.01 -4.94 -1.65
N GLN A 21 -5.16 -6.13 -2.27
CA GLN A 21 -6.32 -6.49 -3.08
C GLN A 21 -7.65 -6.50 -2.31
N ASN A 22 -7.58 -6.52 -0.97
CA ASN A 22 -8.72 -6.58 -0.07
C ASN A 22 -9.17 -5.19 0.43
N SER A 23 -8.44 -4.12 0.08
CA SER A 23 -8.77 -2.78 0.55
C SER A 23 -9.88 -2.13 -0.26
N ASP A 24 -10.81 -1.44 0.41
CA ASP A 24 -11.80 -0.57 -0.25
C ASP A 24 -11.19 0.79 -0.67
N CYS A 25 -10.04 1.15 -0.11
CA CYS A 25 -9.36 2.41 -0.39
C CYS A 25 -7.85 2.30 -0.19
N ILE A 26 -7.06 2.69 -1.20
CA ILE A 26 -5.60 2.67 -1.17
C ILE A 26 -5.09 4.10 -1.31
N LEU A 27 -4.39 4.58 -0.28
CA LEU A 27 -3.64 5.83 -0.31
C LEU A 27 -2.16 5.52 -0.54
N ILE A 28 -1.65 5.91 -1.70
CA ILE A 28 -0.23 5.85 -2.04
C ILE A 28 0.32 7.26 -1.80
N MET A 29 1.15 7.42 -0.77
CA MET A 29 1.68 8.73 -0.36
C MET A 29 3.18 8.64 -0.12
N GLY A 30 3.96 9.52 -0.76
CA GLY A 30 5.42 9.52 -0.67
C GLY A 30 6.07 8.26 -1.25
N SER A 31 5.44 7.63 -2.25
CA SER A 31 5.94 6.45 -2.94
C SER A 31 5.52 6.45 -4.40
N ASN A 32 6.48 6.17 -5.29
CA ASN A 32 6.20 5.84 -6.68
C ASN A 32 6.08 4.31 -6.82
N MET A 33 4.99 3.75 -6.28
CA MET A 33 4.83 2.31 -6.14
C MET A 33 4.81 1.57 -7.49
N ALA A 34 4.27 2.20 -8.55
CA ALA A 34 4.20 1.60 -9.87
C ALA A 34 5.60 1.36 -10.48
N GLU A 35 6.54 2.29 -10.29
CA GLU A 35 7.91 2.15 -10.81
C GLU A 35 8.84 1.39 -9.85
N GLN A 36 8.72 1.64 -8.54
CA GLN A 36 9.65 1.09 -7.54
C GLN A 36 9.25 -0.31 -7.05
N HIS A 37 7.96 -0.66 -7.14
CA HIS A 37 7.42 -1.94 -6.69
C HIS A 37 6.43 -2.53 -7.72
N PRO A 38 6.83 -2.69 -8.99
CA PRO A 38 5.92 -3.02 -10.09
C PRO A 38 5.19 -4.35 -9.89
N VAL A 39 5.85 -5.35 -9.29
CA VAL A 39 5.20 -6.63 -8.93
C VAL A 39 4.17 -6.45 -7.83
N GLY A 40 4.43 -5.59 -6.84
CA GLY A 40 3.46 -5.32 -5.77
C GLY A 40 2.26 -4.50 -6.25
N PHE A 41 2.46 -3.66 -7.27
CA PHE A 41 1.40 -2.81 -7.82
C PHE A 41 0.26 -3.60 -8.48
N GLN A 42 0.49 -4.86 -8.87
CA GLN A 42 -0.57 -5.75 -9.37
C GLN A 42 -1.76 -5.83 -8.40
N TRP A 43 -1.49 -5.88 -7.09
CA TRP A 43 -2.53 -6.00 -6.06
C TRP A 43 -3.32 -4.70 -5.85
N VAL A 44 -2.71 -3.54 -6.16
CA VAL A 44 -3.41 -2.26 -6.19
C VAL A 44 -4.38 -2.20 -7.38
N ILE A 45 -3.95 -2.72 -8.54
CA ILE A 45 -4.81 -2.83 -9.72
C ILE A 45 -5.99 -3.78 -9.45
N GLU A 46 -5.73 -4.96 -8.86
CA GLU A 46 -6.81 -5.90 -8.49
C GLU A 46 -7.82 -5.27 -7.51
N ALA A 47 -7.35 -4.52 -6.49
CA ALA A 47 -8.23 -3.79 -5.60
C ALA A 47 -9.11 -2.78 -6.36
N LYS A 48 -8.49 -2.01 -7.26
CA LYS A 48 -9.20 -1.02 -8.09
C LYS A 48 -10.26 -1.66 -8.97
N GLU A 49 -9.97 -2.81 -9.58
CA GLU A 49 -10.93 -3.57 -10.39
C GLU A 49 -12.11 -4.10 -9.55
N ARG A 50 -11.89 -4.36 -8.25
CA ARG A 50 -12.96 -4.70 -7.28
C ARG A 50 -13.74 -3.50 -6.75
N GLY A 51 -13.40 -2.29 -7.18
CA GLY A 51 -14.09 -1.05 -6.81
C GLY A 51 -13.35 -0.19 -5.78
N ALA A 52 -12.12 -0.53 -5.40
CA ALA A 52 -11.37 0.25 -4.45
C ALA A 52 -11.03 1.65 -4.99
N LYS A 53 -11.10 2.65 -4.12
CA LYS A 53 -10.63 4.01 -4.44
C LYS A 53 -9.11 4.06 -4.32
N VAL A 54 -8.41 4.39 -5.41
CA VAL A 54 -6.95 4.58 -5.40
C VAL A 54 -6.62 6.07 -5.47
N ILE A 55 -5.86 6.57 -4.50
CA ILE A 55 -5.44 7.96 -4.38
C ILE A 55 -3.92 8.00 -4.33
N HIS A 56 -3.30 8.80 -5.21
CA HIS A 56 -1.86 9.02 -5.23
C HIS A 56 -1.57 10.46 -4.82
N VAL A 57 -0.71 10.62 -3.81
CA VAL A 57 -0.22 11.90 -3.30
C VAL A 57 1.30 11.87 -3.40
N ASP A 58 1.80 12.56 -4.42
CA ASP A 58 3.22 12.76 -4.70
C ASP A 58 3.54 14.26 -4.58
#